data_AF-A0A7J6WW19-F1
#
_entry.id   AF-A0A7J6WW19-F1
#
_cell.length_a   1.000
_cell.length_b   1.000
_cell.length_c   1.000
_cell.angle_alpha   90.00
_cell.angle_beta   90.00
_cell.angle_gamma   90.00
#
_symmetry.space_group_name_H-M   'P 1'
#
loop_
_entity.id
_entity.type
_entity.pdbx_description
1 polymer ?
#
loop_
_entity_poly.entity_id
_entity_poly.type
_entity_poly.pdbx_seq_one_letter_code
_entity_poly.pdbx_strand_id
1 'polypeptide(L)'
;MAALEASGGGGGGPPKPSSSSSMSMKQVVKTKTLIYALNLISRNLPLPSHVFDTVSSIYCSDDDDDDGDNDDDDNNDESNEDNREVEEENSNSEAGNLQVGDVLANYEDALQKQRSNCMSGMGLKVARESRLKSNIQHRLTELEELPSSRGEDLQMKCLLELHGLK
;
A
#
# COMPACT_ATOMS: atom_id res chain seq x y z
N MET A 1 72.60 -9.29 19.74
CA MET A 1 71.54 -8.35 20.14
C MET A 1 70.89 -7.84 18.86
N ALA A 2 69.62 -8.19 18.65
CA ALA A 2 68.87 -7.99 17.41
C ALA A 2 68.03 -6.69 17.40
N ALA A 3 67.55 -6.32 16.22
CA ALA A 3 67.01 -5.04 15.75
C ALA A 3 65.49 -4.79 15.94
N LEU A 4 65.02 -3.67 15.34
CA LEU A 4 63.66 -3.27 14.85
C LEU A 4 62.93 -2.15 15.65
N GLU A 5 62.74 -0.93 15.10
CA GLU A 5 61.61 -0.37 14.26
C GLU A 5 60.31 -0.14 15.10
N ALA A 6 59.44 0.88 14.99
CA ALA A 6 59.03 1.86 13.96
C ALA A 6 58.31 3.06 14.68
N SER A 7 58.41 4.32 14.23
CA SER A 7 57.52 5.08 13.30
C SER A 7 56.01 5.10 13.62
N GLY A 8 55.43 6.32 13.68
CA GLY A 8 53.98 6.53 13.69
C GLY A 8 53.54 7.94 14.10
N GLY A 9 53.72 8.93 13.22
CA GLY A 9 53.11 10.27 13.34
C GLY A 9 51.67 10.27 12.84
N GLY A 10 50.73 10.73 13.67
CA GLY A 10 49.32 10.91 13.32
C GLY A 10 48.95 12.39 13.30
N GLY A 11 48.74 12.95 12.11
CA GLY A 11 48.30 14.33 11.91
C GLY A 11 46.85 14.55 12.34
N GLY A 12 46.63 15.53 13.22
CA GLY A 12 45.30 16.05 13.54
C GLY A 12 44.82 16.95 12.41
N GLY A 13 44.01 16.40 11.50
CA GLY A 13 43.21 17.20 10.57
C GLY A 13 42.04 17.89 11.29
N PRO A 14 41.57 19.04 10.79
CA PRO A 14 40.44 19.74 11.39
C PRO A 14 39.16 18.89 11.29
N PRO A 15 38.24 19.02 12.26
CA PRO A 15 36.97 18.31 12.23
C PRO A 15 36.16 18.74 11.00
N LYS A 16 35.75 17.76 10.17
CA LYS A 16 34.73 17.97 9.13
C LYS A 16 33.50 18.59 9.81
N PRO A 17 32.91 19.67 9.25
CA PRO A 17 31.66 20.20 9.77
C PRO A 17 30.60 19.11 9.64
N SER A 18 30.10 18.67 10.79
CA SER A 18 28.86 17.91 10.89
C SER A 18 27.80 18.71 10.15
N SER A 19 27.34 18.15 9.03
CA SER A 19 26.21 18.63 8.27
C SER A 19 25.00 18.72 9.20
N SER A 20 24.77 19.91 9.74
CA SER A 20 23.55 20.27 10.46
C SER A 20 22.40 20.11 9.46
N SER A 21 21.78 18.94 9.50
CA SER A 21 20.76 18.51 8.55
C SER A 21 19.54 19.41 8.71
N SER A 22 19.41 20.43 7.86
CA SER A 22 18.17 21.19 7.74
C SER A 22 17.14 20.24 7.14
N MET A 23 16.20 19.77 7.95
CA MET A 23 15.11 18.94 7.44
C MET A 23 14.41 19.66 6.29
N SER A 24 14.28 18.99 5.15
CA SER A 24 13.53 19.56 4.04
C SER A 24 12.07 19.74 4.44
N MET A 25 11.41 20.78 3.95
CA MET A 25 9.98 21.01 4.24
C MET A 25 9.10 19.80 3.90
N LYS A 26 9.50 19.02 2.88
CA LYS A 26 8.85 17.75 2.51
C LYS A 26 8.98 16.72 3.64
N GLN A 27 10.15 16.56 4.25
CA GLN A 27 10.35 15.67 5.40
C GLN A 27 9.50 16.11 6.60
N VAL A 28 9.42 17.40 6.89
CA VAL A 28 8.57 17.92 7.98
C VAL A 28 7.11 17.56 7.76
N VAL A 29 6.59 17.71 6.53
CA VAL A 29 5.22 17.31 6.19
C VAL A 29 5.03 15.80 6.32
N LYS A 30 5.95 14.99 5.78
CA LYS A 30 5.94 13.52 5.90
C LYS A 30 5.86 13.08 7.37
N THR A 31 6.72 13.62 8.23
CA THR A 31 6.74 13.32 9.67
C THR A 31 5.45 13.74 10.36
N LYS A 32 4.93 14.94 10.08
CA LYS A 32 3.64 15.40 10.64
C LYS A 32 2.51 14.45 10.27
N THR A 33 2.45 14.04 9.01
CA THR A 33 1.43 13.09 8.54
C THR A 33 1.56 11.74 9.22
N LEU A 34 2.78 11.23 9.41
CA LEU A 34 3.01 9.97 10.10
C LEU A 34 2.58 10.03 11.57
N ILE A 35 2.91 11.11 12.29
CA ILE A 35 2.46 11.33 13.67
C ILE A 35 0.93 11.41 13.72
N TYR A 36 0.32 12.11 12.77
CA TYR A 36 -1.13 12.24 12.70
C TYR A 36 -1.81 10.89 12.44
N ALA A 37 -1.30 10.09 11.50
CA ALA A 37 -1.78 8.75 11.23
C ALA A 37 -1.70 7.87 12.48
N LEU A 38 -0.55 7.86 13.15
CA LEU A 38 -0.35 7.10 14.38
C LEU A 38 -1.35 7.51 15.46
N ASN A 39 -1.57 8.81 15.65
CA ASN A 39 -2.53 9.31 16.64
C ASN A 39 -3.99 8.87 16.38
N LEU A 40 -4.37 8.64 15.12
CA LEU A 40 -5.67 8.09 14.77
C LEU A 40 -5.75 6.60 15.09
N ILE A 41 -4.75 5.82 14.66
CA ILE A 41 -4.70 4.36 14.87
C ILE A 41 -4.67 4.05 16.37
N SER A 42 -3.86 4.76 17.15
CA SER A 42 -3.75 4.57 18.61
C SER A 42 -5.04 4.84 19.37
N ARG A 43 -6.01 5.51 18.74
CA ARG A 43 -7.34 5.80 19.31
C ARG A 43 -8.46 5.04 18.61
N ASN A 44 -8.12 4.01 17.82
CA ASN A 44 -9.08 3.22 17.04
C ASN A 44 -9.97 4.07 16.10
N LEU A 45 -9.41 5.17 15.56
CA LEU A 45 -10.12 6.04 14.63
C LEU A 45 -9.81 5.66 13.17
N PRO A 46 -10.78 5.79 12.25
CA PRO A 46 -10.55 5.52 10.84
C PRO A 46 -9.56 6.52 10.25
N LEU A 47 -8.70 6.04 9.34
CA LEU A 47 -7.72 6.87 8.66
C LEU A 47 -8.36 7.56 7.46
N PRO A 48 -8.24 8.89 7.34
CA PRO A 48 -8.59 9.58 6.10
C PRO A 48 -7.74 9.08 4.93
N SER A 49 -8.34 8.94 3.75
CA SER A 49 -7.65 8.43 2.54
C SER A 49 -6.36 9.20 2.23
N HIS A 50 -6.41 10.53 2.21
CA HIS A 50 -5.22 11.36 1.92
C HIS A 50 -4.06 11.13 2.91
N VAL A 51 -4.35 10.78 4.16
CA VAL A 51 -3.32 10.43 5.15
C VAL A 51 -2.74 9.07 4.83
N PHE A 52 -3.60 8.09 4.54
CA PHE A 52 -3.17 6.75 4.12
C PHE A 52 -2.29 6.82 2.87
N ASP A 53 -2.74 7.48 1.81
CA ASP A 53 -2.01 7.61 0.54
C ASP A 53 -0.63 8.26 0.75
N THR A 54 -0.57 9.29 1.58
CA THR A 54 0.71 9.96 1.91
C THR A 54 1.63 9.04 2.71
N VAL A 55 1.11 8.31 3.71
CA VAL A 55 1.90 7.35 4.50
C VAL A 55 2.37 6.17 3.65
N SER A 56 1.52 5.66 2.76
CA SER A 56 1.87 4.63 1.78
C SER A 56 2.95 5.13 0.82
N SER A 57 2.83 6.36 0.31
CA SER A 57 3.87 6.96 -0.53
C SER A 57 5.19 7.10 0.22
N ILE A 58 5.18 7.46 1.51
CA ILE A 58 6.39 7.51 2.33
C ILE A 58 7.05 6.13 2.44
N TYR A 59 6.27 5.07 2.64
CA TYR A 59 6.77 3.70 2.74
C TYR A 59 7.34 3.18 1.42
N CYS A 60 6.73 3.52 0.29
CA CYS A 60 7.21 3.10 -1.04
C CYS A 60 8.26 4.04 -1.65
N SER A 61 8.64 5.14 -0.98
CA SER A 61 9.64 6.10 -1.50
C SER A 61 11.08 5.60 -1.39
N ASP A 62 11.33 4.45 -0.75
CA ASP A 62 12.67 3.96 -0.42
C ASP A 62 13.31 3.10 -1.54
N ASP A 63 12.62 2.89 -2.69
CA ASP A 63 13.06 2.02 -3.79
C ASP A 63 13.46 2.76 -5.11
N ASP A 64 13.33 4.09 -5.21
CA ASP A 64 13.54 4.83 -6.47
C ASP A 64 14.95 5.46 -6.65
N ASP A 65 15.98 4.97 -5.94
CA ASP A 65 17.39 5.36 -6.18
C ASP A 65 18.11 4.35 -7.13
N ASP A 66 17.41 3.76 -8.11
CA ASP A 66 18.03 2.97 -9.20
C ASP A 66 18.18 3.84 -10.46
N ASP A 67 19.30 4.59 -10.50
CA ASP A 67 19.85 5.15 -11.74
C ASP A 67 20.22 3.98 -12.69
N GLY A 68 19.31 3.63 -13.59
CA GLY A 68 19.47 2.57 -14.59
C GLY A 68 18.95 3.00 -15.96
N ASP A 69 19.71 3.89 -16.59
CA ASP A 69 19.56 4.45 -17.94
C ASP A 69 19.61 3.39 -19.07
N ASN A 70 18.88 3.65 -20.16
CA ASN A 70 18.98 3.08 -21.53
C ASN A 70 18.45 1.64 -21.77
N ASP A 71 17.79 1.28 -22.88
CA ASP A 71 17.65 1.91 -24.20
C ASP A 71 16.36 1.42 -24.88
N ASP A 72 15.86 2.29 -25.77
CA ASP A 72 14.92 2.03 -26.85
C ASP A 72 15.30 0.81 -27.72
N ASP A 73 14.31 0.05 -28.20
CA ASP A 73 14.33 -0.35 -29.63
C ASP A 73 12.90 -0.60 -30.14
N ASP A 74 12.41 0.44 -30.80
CA ASP A 74 11.29 0.48 -31.72
C ASP A 74 11.70 -0.17 -33.04
N ASN A 75 10.93 -1.13 -33.56
CA ASN A 75 10.91 -1.38 -35.01
C ASN A 75 9.57 -2.00 -35.44
N ASN A 76 8.69 -1.10 -35.85
CA ASN A 76 7.64 -1.27 -36.84
C ASN A 76 8.24 -1.48 -38.25
N ASP A 77 7.77 -2.43 -39.07
CA ASP A 77 7.58 -2.19 -40.52
C ASP A 77 6.67 -3.23 -41.20
N GLU A 78 5.80 -2.69 -42.05
CA GLU A 78 4.76 -3.35 -42.85
C GLU A 78 5.28 -3.79 -44.24
N SER A 79 4.40 -4.52 -44.95
CA SER A 79 4.28 -4.62 -46.43
C SER A 79 5.23 -5.58 -47.17
N ASN A 80 4.90 -6.28 -48.26
CA ASN A 80 3.69 -6.67 -49.02
C ASN A 80 4.19 -7.55 -50.21
N GLU A 81 3.31 -8.31 -50.87
CA GLU A 81 3.46 -9.01 -52.18
C GLU A 81 4.39 -10.26 -52.22
N ASP A 82 4.11 -11.38 -52.91
CA ASP A 82 3.44 -11.61 -54.20
C ASP A 82 2.94 -13.08 -54.30
N ASN A 83 1.97 -13.31 -55.18
CA ASN A 83 1.31 -14.57 -55.54
C ASN A 83 2.26 -15.73 -55.92
N ARG A 84 1.95 -16.94 -55.44
CA ARG A 84 2.13 -18.17 -56.23
C ARG A 84 1.12 -19.25 -55.82
N GLU A 85 0.23 -19.57 -56.75
CA GLU A 85 -0.62 -20.76 -56.70
C GLU A 85 0.21 -22.04 -56.78
N VAL A 86 -0.47 -23.13 -56.42
CA VAL A 86 -0.32 -24.54 -56.77
C VAL A 86 0.16 -25.48 -55.64
N GLU A 87 -0.65 -26.54 -55.51
CA GLU A 87 -0.44 -27.86 -54.89
C GLU A 87 -1.02 -28.03 -53.46
N GLU A 88 -2.23 -28.60 -53.44
CA GLU A 88 -2.80 -29.30 -52.30
C GLU A 88 -1.88 -30.45 -51.88
N GLU A 89 -1.18 -30.33 -50.76
CA GLU A 89 -0.69 -31.49 -50.00
C GLU A 89 -0.93 -31.30 -48.49
N ASN A 90 -2.08 -31.84 -48.08
CA ASN A 90 -2.36 -32.47 -46.80
C ASN A 90 -1.27 -32.33 -45.71
N SER A 91 -1.36 -31.26 -44.92
CA SER A 91 -0.73 -31.17 -43.60
C SER A 91 -1.81 -30.80 -42.60
N ASN A 92 -2.28 -31.80 -41.86
CA ASN A 92 -3.13 -31.68 -40.69
C ASN A 92 -2.43 -30.79 -39.64
N SER A 93 -2.59 -29.47 -39.73
CA SER A 93 -2.29 -28.55 -38.62
C SER A 93 -3.58 -28.30 -37.85
N GLU A 94 -3.91 -29.27 -37.01
CA GLU A 94 -4.89 -29.15 -35.93
C GLU A 94 -4.32 -28.20 -34.86
N ALA A 95 -4.16 -26.93 -35.21
CA ALA A 95 -3.60 -25.90 -34.33
C ALA A 95 -4.19 -24.51 -34.60
N GLY A 96 -5.39 -24.43 -35.17
CA GLY A 96 -6.04 -23.16 -35.52
C GLY A 96 -7.45 -22.95 -34.98
N ASN A 97 -8.10 -23.96 -34.40
CA ASN A 97 -9.52 -23.90 -34.02
C ASN A 97 -9.81 -24.06 -32.52
N LEU A 98 -8.77 -24.02 -31.67
CA LEU A 98 -8.90 -24.18 -30.22
C LEU A 98 -9.11 -22.85 -29.45
N GLN A 99 -8.95 -21.69 -30.09
CA GLN A 99 -8.64 -20.48 -29.33
C GLN A 99 -9.84 -19.76 -28.71
N VAL A 100 -11.03 -19.76 -29.34
CA VAL A 100 -12.13 -18.89 -28.90
C VAL A 100 -13.07 -19.58 -27.91
N GLY A 101 -13.42 -20.84 -28.17
CA GLY A 101 -14.31 -21.63 -27.31
C GLY A 101 -13.69 -21.95 -25.94
N ASP A 102 -12.39 -22.27 -25.93
CA ASP A 102 -11.66 -22.56 -24.69
C ASP A 102 -11.50 -21.32 -23.80
N VAL A 103 -11.25 -20.14 -24.41
CA VAL A 103 -11.20 -18.86 -23.68
C VAL A 103 -12.56 -18.48 -23.10
N LEU A 104 -13.65 -18.67 -23.85
CA LEU A 104 -15.02 -18.45 -23.36
C LEU A 104 -15.39 -19.39 -22.22
N ALA A 105 -15.04 -20.68 -22.33
CA ALA A 105 -15.28 -21.67 -21.29
C ALA A 105 -14.47 -21.36 -20.02
N ASN A 106 -13.20 -20.97 -20.17
CA ASN A 106 -12.35 -20.58 -19.05
C ASN A 106 -12.85 -19.30 -18.36
N TYR A 107 -13.38 -18.33 -19.12
CA TYR A 107 -14.00 -17.13 -18.56
C TYR A 107 -15.30 -17.46 -17.80
N GLU A 108 -16.14 -18.34 -18.34
CA GLU A 108 -17.36 -18.79 -17.66
C GLU A 108 -17.04 -19.54 -16.35
N ASP A 109 -16.04 -20.43 -16.35
CA ASP A 109 -15.57 -21.11 -15.14
C ASP A 109 -15.00 -20.11 -14.11
N ALA A 110 -14.18 -19.15 -14.56
CA ALA A 110 -13.64 -18.10 -13.71
C ALA A 110 -14.75 -17.24 -13.06
N LEU A 111 -15.80 -16.89 -13.81
CA LEU A 111 -16.95 -16.17 -13.26
C LEU A 111 -17.75 -17.01 -12.27
N GLN A 112 -17.96 -18.30 -12.56
CA GLN A 112 -18.68 -19.21 -11.66
C GLN A 112 -17.93 -19.37 -10.33
N LYS A 113 -16.60 -19.47 -10.41
CA LYS A 113 -15.70 -19.48 -9.24
C LYS A 113 -15.68 -18.13 -8.50
N GLN A 114 -15.71 -17.00 -9.20
CA GLN A 114 -15.79 -15.68 -8.57
C GLN A 114 -17.12 -15.50 -7.81
N ARG A 115 -18.24 -15.82 -8.47
CA ARG A 115 -19.59 -15.61 -7.93
C ARG A 115 -19.90 -16.48 -6.72
N SER A 116 -19.40 -17.71 -6.69
CA SER A 116 -19.52 -18.58 -5.53
C SER A 116 -18.77 -18.06 -4.29
N ASN A 117 -17.72 -17.27 -4.49
CA ASN A 117 -16.97 -16.61 -3.40
C ASN A 117 -17.54 -15.23 -3.01
N CYS A 118 -18.53 -14.71 -3.74
CA CYS A 118 -19.13 -13.41 -3.43
C CYS A 118 -20.11 -13.55 -2.26
N MET A 119 -19.95 -12.71 -1.23
CA MET A 119 -20.97 -12.57 -0.20
C MET A 119 -22.24 -11.97 -0.78
N SER A 120 -23.39 -12.54 -0.41
CA SER A 120 -24.69 -11.94 -0.73
C SER A 120 -24.81 -10.54 -0.12
N GLY A 121 -25.47 -9.62 -0.83
CA GLY A 121 -25.68 -8.24 -0.34
C GLY A 121 -26.39 -8.17 1.01
N MET A 122 -27.30 -9.11 1.30
CA MET A 122 -27.91 -9.23 2.62
C MET A 122 -26.89 -9.62 3.69
N GLY A 123 -25.99 -10.57 3.38
CA GLY A 123 -24.88 -10.96 4.25
C GLY A 123 -23.93 -9.79 4.52
N LEU A 124 -23.63 -8.98 3.51
CA LEU A 124 -22.82 -7.77 3.67
C LEU A 124 -23.49 -6.74 4.59
N LYS A 125 -24.81 -6.55 4.47
CA LYS A 125 -25.58 -5.66 5.34
C LYS A 125 -25.53 -6.12 6.79
N VAL A 126 -25.79 -7.41 7.04
CA VAL A 126 -25.71 -8.01 8.39
C VAL A 126 -24.30 -7.89 8.97
N ALA A 127 -23.26 -8.18 8.18
CA ALA A 127 -21.88 -8.05 8.64
C ALA A 127 -21.52 -6.60 8.99
N ARG A 128 -21.98 -5.62 8.19
CA ARG A 128 -21.80 -4.20 8.47
C ARG A 128 -22.49 -3.78 9.76
N GLU A 129 -23.75 -4.18 9.96
CA GLU A 129 -24.52 -3.88 11.18
C GLU A 129 -23.86 -4.50 12.42
N SER A 130 -23.40 -5.75 12.33
CA SER A 130 -22.69 -6.42 13.42
C SER A 130 -21.43 -5.65 13.85
N ARG A 131 -20.60 -5.23 12.88
CA ARG A 131 -19.40 -4.43 13.15
C ARG A 131 -19.73 -3.08 13.79
N LEU A 132 -20.75 -2.37 13.30
CA LEU A 132 -21.18 -1.09 13.88
C LEU A 132 -21.68 -1.28 15.31
N LYS A 133 -22.51 -2.29 15.56
CA LYS A 133 -23.01 -2.62 16.89
C LYS A 133 -21.86 -2.93 17.86
N SER A 134 -20.91 -3.76 17.44
CA SER A 134 -19.74 -4.10 18.25
C SER A 134 -18.88 -2.87 18.57
N ASN A 135 -18.70 -1.97 17.60
CA ASN A 135 -17.94 -0.73 17.81
C ASN A 135 -18.63 0.20 18.81
N ILE A 136 -19.94 0.42 18.68
CA ILE A 136 -20.74 1.23 19.61
C ILE A 136 -20.68 0.62 21.02
N GLN A 137 -20.87 -0.69 21.13
CA GLN A 137 -20.82 -1.38 22.43
C GLN A 137 -19.45 -1.24 23.09
N HIS A 138 -18.37 -1.42 22.32
CA HIS A 138 -17.01 -1.23 22.81
C HIS A 138 -16.80 0.20 23.35
N ARG A 139 -17.24 1.22 22.60
CA ARG A 139 -17.11 2.61 23.02
C ARG A 139 -17.94 2.94 24.27
N LEU A 140 -19.14 2.38 24.40
CA LEU A 140 -19.96 2.53 25.61
C LEU A 140 -19.24 1.97 26.84
N THR A 141 -18.65 0.78 26.72
CA THR A 141 -17.86 0.18 27.81
C THR A 141 -16.67 1.07 28.20
N GLU A 142 -15.93 1.60 27.23
CA GLU A 142 -14.83 2.52 27.51
C GLU A 142 -15.29 3.78 28.28
N LEU A 143 -16.43 4.36 27.91
CA LEU A 143 -16.95 5.58 28.54
C LEU A 143 -17.50 5.33 29.95
N GLU A 144 -18.09 4.16 30.21
CA GLU A 144 -18.63 3.77 31.52
C GLU A 144 -17.54 3.42 32.55
N GLU A 145 -16.37 2.98 32.08
CA GLU A 145 -15.22 2.63 32.94
C GLU A 145 -14.36 3.86 33.33
N LEU A 146 -14.64 5.04 32.79
CA LEU A 146 -13.87 6.24 33.10
C LEU A 146 -14.09 6.73 34.54
N PRO A 147 -13.03 7.18 35.24
CA PRO A 147 -13.17 7.76 36.57
C PRO A 147 -13.88 9.12 36.51
N SER A 148 -14.86 9.32 37.40
CA SER A 148 -15.62 10.58 37.51
C SER A 148 -14.80 11.78 37.99
N SER A 149 -13.54 11.60 38.39
CA SER A 149 -12.64 12.65 38.89
C SER A 149 -11.85 13.37 37.79
N ARG A 150 -12.10 13.08 36.52
CA ARG A 150 -11.46 13.75 35.38
C ARG A 150 -12.12 15.12 35.19
N GLY A 151 -11.34 16.20 35.13
CA GLY A 151 -11.85 17.59 35.16
C GLY A 151 -13.11 17.89 34.33
N GLU A 152 -13.88 18.87 34.80
CA GLU A 152 -15.27 19.17 34.39
C GLU A 152 -15.50 19.19 32.86
N ASP A 153 -14.67 19.91 32.10
CA ASP A 153 -14.83 20.01 30.63
C ASP A 153 -14.74 18.66 29.92
N LEU A 154 -13.82 17.79 30.38
CA LEU A 154 -13.63 16.48 29.77
C LEU A 154 -14.73 15.52 30.21
N GLN A 155 -15.14 15.58 31.47
CA GLN A 155 -16.28 14.84 31.98
C GLN A 155 -17.56 15.18 31.21
N MET A 156 -17.82 16.47 30.97
CA MET A 156 -18.97 16.94 30.18
C MET A 156 -18.94 16.34 28.75
N LYS A 157 -17.80 16.38 28.07
CA LYS A 157 -17.66 15.80 26.72
C LYS A 157 -17.93 14.28 26.71
N CYS A 158 -17.40 13.55 27.68
CA CYS A 158 -17.64 12.11 27.81
C CYS A 158 -19.12 11.79 28.09
N LEU A 159 -19.79 12.58 28.93
CA LEU A 159 -21.22 12.42 29.19
C LEU A 159 -22.07 12.70 27.95
N LEU A 160 -21.77 13.78 27.22
CA LEU A 160 -22.46 14.10 25.97
C LEU A 160 -22.31 12.98 24.94
N GLU A 161 -21.10 12.42 24.80
CA GLU A 161 -20.86 11.28 23.92
C GLU A 161 -21.62 10.03 24.38
N LEU A 162 -21.55 9.70 25.67
CA LEU A 162 -22.25 8.54 26.25
C LEU A 162 -23.77 8.62 26.03
N HIS A 163 -24.36 9.78 26.25
CA HIS A 163 -25.78 10.02 26.03
C HIS A 163 -26.17 10.11 24.55
N GLY A 164 -25.24 10.44 23.65
CA GLY A 164 -25.48 10.42 22.21
C GLY A 164 -25.42 9.03 21.59
N LEU A 165 -24.72 8.09 22.24
CA LEU A 165 -24.59 6.70 21.81
C LEU A 165 -25.65 5.76 22.41
N LYS A 166 -26.27 6.16 23.53
CA LYS A 166 -27.38 5.45 24.17
C LYS A 166 -28.73 5.87 23.59
#